data_AF-A0A395M1X4-F1
#
_entry.id   AF-A0A395M1X4-F1
#
_cell.length_a   1.000
_cell.length_b   1.000
_cell.length_c   1.000
_cell.angle_alpha   90.00
_cell.angle_beta   90.00
_cell.angle_gamma   90.00
#
_symmetry.space_group_name_H-M   'P 1'
#
loop_
_entity.id
_entity.type
_entity.pdbx_description
1 polymer ?
#
loop_
_entity_poly.entity_id
_entity_poly.type
_entity_poly.pdbx_seq_one_letter_code
_entity_poly.pdbx_strand_id
1 'polypeptide(L)'
;ELPRRLIRMYSLIGDVVLDPFLGSGTTIKAALELQRNGIGYEINEDFVKIINDKIGNNLLLELFDLEIVKRTQKIELDSIPYEPSVPDAKPLLDPRNLDLNRGKMYKVVNIVSEDTIELDTGLFVKFLGLDVVDKERAVKYLREYVLKKDVIIKVEENSLVSENTIFAYVYLKNKIFVNAYLIKSGIAQADKKREYKLRKKFMEIENQRKYG
;
A
#
# COMPACT_ATOMS: atom_id res chain seq x y z
N GLU A 1 -25.28 -4.73 -5.32
CA GLU A 1 -26.19 -4.34 -4.22
C GLU A 1 -26.00 -2.89 -3.76
N LEU A 2 -24.75 -2.43 -3.56
CA LEU A 2 -24.46 -1.08 -3.08
C LEU A 2 -25.05 0.08 -3.92
N PRO A 3 -24.90 0.13 -5.27
CA PRO A 3 -25.45 1.24 -6.07
C PRO A 3 -26.97 1.37 -5.94
N ARG A 4 -27.69 0.25 -5.98
CA ARG A 4 -29.15 0.19 -5.83
C ARG A 4 -29.61 0.81 -4.51
N ARG A 5 -28.90 0.52 -3.40
CA ARG A 5 -29.23 1.07 -2.08
C ARG A 5 -29.04 2.58 -2.04
N LEU A 6 -27.92 3.08 -2.57
CA LEU A 6 -27.61 4.51 -2.59
C LEU A 6 -28.60 5.28 -3.46
N ILE A 7 -28.88 4.80 -4.67
CA ILE A 7 -29.86 5.42 -5.58
C ILE A 7 -31.22 5.50 -4.89
N ARG A 8 -31.69 4.41 -4.26
CA ARG A 8 -32.99 4.41 -3.57
C ARG A 8 -33.05 5.38 -2.39
N MET A 9 -31.95 5.61 -1.68
CA MET A 9 -31.90 6.51 -0.52
C MET A 9 -31.84 7.99 -0.91
N TYR A 10 -31.19 8.30 -2.04
CA TYR A 10 -30.83 9.68 -2.40
C TYR A 10 -31.47 10.18 -3.70
N SER A 11 -32.41 9.42 -4.28
CA SER A 11 -33.16 9.84 -5.47
C SER A 11 -34.61 9.36 -5.40
N LEU A 12 -35.50 10.06 -6.09
CA LEU A 12 -36.89 9.70 -6.33
C LEU A 12 -37.04 8.97 -7.66
N ILE A 13 -38.22 8.39 -7.88
CA ILE A 13 -38.58 7.81 -9.18
C ILE A 13 -38.58 8.93 -10.23
N GLY A 14 -37.97 8.69 -11.38
CA GLY A 14 -37.82 9.66 -12.47
C GLY A 14 -36.56 10.54 -12.40
N ASP A 15 -35.86 10.57 -11.26
CA ASP A 15 -34.60 11.34 -11.13
C ASP A 15 -33.49 10.81 -12.04
N VAL A 16 -32.49 11.65 -12.29
CA VAL A 16 -31.31 11.31 -13.09
C VAL A 16 -30.14 10.93 -12.18
N VAL A 17 -29.57 9.75 -12.41
CA VAL A 17 -28.34 9.28 -11.77
C VAL A 17 -27.18 9.47 -12.73
N LEU A 18 -26.19 10.29 -12.33
CA LEU A 18 -24.95 10.49 -13.08
C LEU A 18 -23.83 9.60 -12.54
N ASP A 19 -23.21 8.81 -13.41
CA ASP A 19 -22.00 8.03 -13.11
C ASP A 19 -20.84 8.45 -14.03
N PRO A 20 -19.90 9.29 -13.57
CA PRO A 20 -18.77 9.72 -14.40
C PRO A 20 -17.70 8.64 -14.62
N PHE A 21 -17.83 7.47 -14.00
CA PHE A 21 -16.91 6.34 -14.09
C PHE A 21 -17.67 5.03 -14.29
N LEU A 22 -18.47 5.00 -15.36
CA LEU A 22 -19.51 4.01 -15.61
C LEU A 22 -18.99 2.56 -15.59
N GLY A 23 -17.78 2.32 -16.09
CA GLY A 23 -17.16 1.01 -16.18
C GLY A 23 -18.09 0.01 -16.85
N SER A 24 -18.45 -1.05 -16.12
CA SER A 24 -19.32 -2.11 -16.64
C SER A 24 -20.82 -1.77 -16.69
N GLY A 25 -21.25 -0.55 -16.36
CA GLY A 25 -22.66 -0.13 -16.46
C GLY A 25 -23.57 -0.50 -15.27
N THR A 26 -23.01 -0.97 -14.15
CA THR A 26 -23.80 -1.48 -13.02
C THR A 26 -24.65 -0.40 -12.35
N THR A 27 -24.16 0.83 -12.26
CA THR A 27 -24.90 1.96 -11.66
C THR A 27 -26.15 2.30 -12.46
N ILE A 28 -26.01 2.40 -13.79
CA ILE A 28 -27.11 2.73 -14.69
C ILE A 28 -28.15 1.61 -14.72
N LYS A 29 -27.72 0.34 -14.79
CA LYS A 29 -28.65 -0.79 -14.66
C LYS A 29 -29.47 -0.69 -13.37
N ALA A 30 -28.83 -0.40 -12.24
CA ALA A 30 -29.52 -0.24 -10.97
C ALA A 30 -30.47 0.96 -10.94
N ALA A 31 -30.11 2.07 -11.59
CA ALA A 31 -30.98 3.24 -11.75
C ALA A 31 -32.24 2.89 -12.54
N LEU A 32 -32.09 2.24 -13.69
CA LEU A 32 -33.19 1.83 -14.56
C LEU A 32 -34.14 0.83 -13.88
N GLU A 33 -33.60 -0.19 -13.20
CA GLU A 33 -34.41 -1.14 -12.42
C GLU A 33 -35.17 -0.50 -11.24
N LEU A 34 -34.74 0.69 -10.82
CA LEU A 34 -35.41 1.51 -9.83
C LEU A 34 -36.29 2.58 -10.49
N GLN A 35 -36.50 2.59 -11.81
CA GLN A 35 -37.27 3.62 -12.52
C GLN A 35 -36.67 5.02 -12.37
N ARG A 36 -35.34 5.12 -12.43
CA ARG A 36 -34.59 6.38 -12.57
C ARG A 36 -33.95 6.43 -13.95
N ASN A 37 -33.74 7.64 -14.44
CA ASN A 37 -32.92 7.90 -15.61
C ASN A 37 -31.43 7.77 -15.24
N GLY A 38 -30.58 7.49 -16.22
CA GLY A 38 -29.16 7.29 -15.99
C GLY A 38 -28.30 7.90 -17.10
N ILE A 39 -27.25 8.61 -16.71
CA ILE A 39 -26.21 9.13 -17.61
C ILE A 39 -24.88 8.61 -17.10
N GLY A 40 -24.08 8.02 -17.99
CA GLY A 40 -22.77 7.49 -17.62
C GLY A 40 -21.67 7.85 -18.61
N TYR A 41 -20.47 8.11 -18.10
CA TYR A 41 -19.27 8.34 -18.92
C TYR A 41 -18.29 7.19 -18.74
N GLU A 42 -17.75 6.71 -19.86
CA GLU A 42 -16.65 5.75 -19.89
C GLU A 42 -15.68 6.14 -21.00
N ILE A 43 -14.39 6.13 -20.69
CA ILE A 43 -13.33 6.52 -21.62
C ILE A 43 -12.81 5.32 -22.42
N ASN A 44 -12.93 4.11 -21.86
CA ASN A 44 -12.46 2.89 -22.50
C ASN A 44 -13.57 2.29 -23.39
N GLU A 45 -13.36 2.37 -24.70
CA GLU A 45 -14.30 1.86 -25.71
C GLU A 45 -14.57 0.36 -25.61
N ASP A 46 -13.66 -0.44 -25.04
CA ASP A 46 -13.85 -1.88 -24.87
C ASP A 46 -15.06 -2.21 -23.96
N PHE A 47 -15.45 -1.27 -23.10
CA PHE A 47 -16.60 -1.42 -22.22
C PHE A 47 -17.94 -1.23 -22.92
N VAL A 48 -17.99 -0.62 -24.11
CA VAL A 48 -19.25 -0.34 -24.82
C VAL A 48 -20.07 -1.63 -25.00
N LYS A 49 -19.42 -2.72 -25.41
CA LYS A 49 -20.09 -4.02 -25.56
C LYS A 49 -20.62 -4.55 -24.24
N ILE A 50 -19.82 -4.48 -23.17
CA ILE A 50 -20.19 -4.96 -21.83
C ILE A 50 -21.38 -4.16 -21.28
N ILE A 51 -21.37 -2.85 -21.47
CA ILE A 51 -22.45 -1.95 -21.06
C ILE A 51 -23.72 -2.30 -21.84
N ASN A 52 -23.62 -2.46 -23.16
CA ASN A 52 -24.75 -2.80 -24.02
C ASN A 52 -25.35 -4.16 -23.64
N ASP A 53 -24.52 -5.20 -23.46
CA ASP A 53 -24.99 -6.53 -23.04
C ASP A 53 -25.64 -6.50 -21.64
N LYS A 54 -25.17 -5.61 -20.75
CA LYS A 54 -25.68 -5.50 -19.38
C LYS A 54 -27.00 -4.73 -19.29
N ILE A 55 -27.11 -3.61 -20.01
CA ILE A 55 -28.29 -2.73 -20.00
C ILE A 55 -29.34 -3.23 -20.99
N GLY A 56 -28.90 -3.72 -22.15
CA GLY A 56 -29.71 -4.16 -23.29
C GLY A 56 -30.44 -5.49 -23.11
N ASN A 57 -30.79 -5.88 -21.87
CA ASN A 57 -31.76 -6.95 -21.69
C ASN A 57 -33.13 -6.45 -22.21
N ASN A 58 -33.78 -7.24 -23.08
CA ASN A 58 -35.01 -6.87 -23.79
C ASN A 58 -36.07 -6.20 -22.89
N LEU A 59 -36.24 -6.68 -21.66
CA LEU A 59 -37.25 -6.16 -20.72
C LEU A 59 -36.99 -4.70 -20.26
N LEU A 60 -35.74 -4.25 -20.24
CA LEU A 60 -35.39 -2.87 -19.89
C LEU A 60 -35.50 -1.95 -21.10
N LEU A 61 -35.16 -2.45 -22.30
CA LEU A 61 -35.25 -1.68 -23.55
C LEU A 61 -36.69 -1.39 -23.98
N GLU A 62 -37.66 -2.19 -23.55
CA GLU A 62 -39.08 -1.89 -23.74
C GLU A 62 -39.57 -0.71 -22.89
N LEU A 63 -38.83 -0.36 -21.83
CA LEU A 63 -39.24 0.65 -20.84
C LEU A 63 -38.42 1.95 -20.91
N PHE A 64 -37.25 1.92 -21.55
CA PHE A 64 -36.31 3.03 -21.56
C PHE A 64 -35.57 3.14 -22.89
N ASP A 65 -35.34 4.37 -23.32
CA ASP A 65 -34.48 4.67 -24.48
C ASP A 65 -33.00 4.55 -24.09
N LEU A 66 -32.22 3.82 -24.89
CA LEU A 66 -30.77 3.70 -24.73
C LEU A 66 -30.04 4.41 -25.87
N GLU A 67 -29.29 5.45 -25.54
CA GLU A 67 -28.43 6.17 -26.47
C GLU A 67 -26.95 6.02 -26.03
N ILE A 68 -26.09 5.60 -26.97
CA ILE A 68 -24.64 5.55 -26.75
C ILE A 68 -23.98 6.55 -27.70
N VAL A 69 -23.49 7.65 -27.14
CA VAL A 69 -22.84 8.73 -27.91
C VAL A 69 -21.33 8.63 -27.76
N LYS A 70 -20.63 8.45 -28.88
CA LYS A 70 -19.17 8.52 -28.93
C LYS A 70 -18.74 9.98 -29.12
N ARG A 71 -17.92 10.49 -28.19
CA ARG A 71 -17.32 11.83 -28.34
C ARG A 71 -16.22 11.79 -29.41
N THR A 72 -16.35 12.63 -30.44
CA THR A 72 -15.39 12.76 -31.55
C THR A 72 -14.50 13.99 -31.44
N GLN A 73 -14.91 15.00 -30.67
CA GLN A 73 -14.17 16.25 -30.52
C GLN A 73 -13.34 16.26 -29.24
N LYS A 74 -12.12 16.77 -29.35
CA LYS A 74 -11.24 17.02 -28.20
C LYS A 74 -11.73 18.29 -27.49
N ILE A 75 -11.94 18.20 -26.18
CA ILE A 75 -12.31 19.36 -25.36
C ILE A 75 -11.03 20.12 -25.02
N GLU A 76 -11.01 21.42 -25.31
CA GLU A 76 -10.06 22.35 -24.71
C GLU A 76 -10.65 22.80 -23.37
N LEU A 77 -9.97 22.48 -22.28
CA LEU A 77 -10.37 22.90 -20.94
C LEU A 77 -9.61 24.16 -20.58
N ASP A 78 -10.33 25.18 -20.10
CA ASP A 78 -9.70 26.35 -19.52
C ASP A 78 -8.84 25.95 -18.31
N SER A 79 -7.69 26.60 -18.14
CA SER A 79 -6.86 26.40 -16.96
C SER A 79 -7.60 26.91 -15.73
N ILE A 80 -8.08 26.01 -14.90
CA ILE A 80 -8.65 26.33 -13.59
C ILE A 80 -7.47 26.60 -12.64
N PRO A 81 -7.47 27.64 -11.79
CA PRO A 81 -6.45 27.85 -10.76
C PRO A 81 -6.62 26.87 -9.58
N TYR A 82 -7.02 25.64 -9.87
CA TYR A 82 -7.22 24.57 -8.92
C TYR A 82 -6.22 23.47 -9.22
N GLU A 83 -5.21 23.35 -8.35
CA GLU A 83 -4.37 22.17 -8.28
C GLU A 83 -4.92 21.26 -7.18
N PRO A 84 -5.48 20.08 -7.52
CA PRO A 84 -5.88 19.12 -6.51
C PRO A 84 -4.64 18.63 -5.77
N SER A 85 -4.38 19.19 -4.59
CA SER A 85 -3.48 18.57 -3.62
C SER A 85 -4.27 17.52 -2.86
N VAL A 86 -4.15 16.25 -3.25
CA VAL A 86 -4.50 15.17 -2.34
C VAL A 86 -3.36 15.13 -1.31
N PRO A 87 -3.58 15.46 -0.04
CA PRO A 87 -2.58 15.13 0.96
C PRO A 87 -2.43 13.62 0.90
N ASP A 88 -1.22 13.11 0.65
CA ASP A 88 -0.97 11.69 0.87
C ASP A 88 -1.48 11.37 2.27
N ALA A 89 -2.55 10.57 2.36
CA ALA A 89 -3.06 10.06 3.61
C ALA A 89 -2.04 9.00 4.10
N LYS A 90 -0.88 9.47 4.56
CA LYS A 90 0.06 8.63 5.29
C LYS A 90 -0.63 8.27 6.59
N PRO A 91 -0.78 6.98 6.93
CA PRO A 91 -1.29 6.62 8.23
C PRO A 91 -0.39 7.27 9.29
N LEU A 92 -0.97 8.15 10.11
CA LEU A 92 -0.33 8.69 11.32
C LEU A 92 -0.29 7.57 12.36
N LEU A 93 0.58 6.59 12.13
CA LEU A 93 0.80 5.49 13.05
C LEU A 93 1.89 5.89 14.04
N ASP A 94 1.48 6.27 15.24
CA ASP A 94 2.40 6.40 16.38
C ASP A 94 2.99 5.00 16.69
N PRO A 95 4.32 4.80 16.64
CA PRO A 95 4.97 3.53 16.94
C PRO A 95 4.61 3.00 18.33
N ARG A 96 4.22 3.89 19.26
CA ARG A 96 3.78 3.54 20.62
C ARG A 96 2.44 2.81 20.66
N ASN A 97 1.59 3.01 19.64
CA ASN A 97 0.31 2.33 19.49
C ASN A 97 0.40 1.04 18.66
N LEU A 98 1.55 0.78 18.03
CA LEU A 98 1.82 -0.51 17.39
C LEU A 98 2.28 -1.50 18.45
N ASP A 99 1.46 -2.51 18.70
CA ASP A 99 1.76 -3.63 19.60
C ASP A 99 2.79 -4.59 18.93
N LEU A 100 4.01 -4.08 18.67
CA LEU A 100 5.08 -4.75 17.91
C LEU A 100 5.56 -6.04 18.61
N ASN A 101 5.32 -6.17 19.91
CA ASN A 101 5.77 -7.31 20.71
C ASN A 101 4.87 -8.55 20.64
N ARG A 102 3.70 -8.50 19.97
CA ARG A 102 2.79 -9.65 19.83
C ARG A 102 3.13 -10.61 18.68
N GLY A 103 4.29 -10.46 18.04
CA GLY A 103 4.69 -11.35 16.93
C GLY A 103 3.89 -11.14 15.64
N LYS A 104 3.26 -9.96 15.50
CA LYS A 104 2.58 -9.56 14.26
C LYS A 104 3.60 -9.43 13.13
N MET A 105 3.16 -9.78 11.93
CA MET A 105 3.96 -9.69 10.71
C MET A 105 3.64 -8.41 9.96
N TYR A 106 4.65 -7.81 9.36
CA TYR A 106 4.57 -6.58 8.58
C TYR A 106 5.24 -6.79 7.23
N LYS A 107 4.69 -6.23 6.15
CA LYS A 107 5.31 -6.35 4.83
C LYS A 107 6.32 -5.24 4.63
N VAL A 108 7.50 -5.58 4.12
CA VAL A 108 8.50 -4.60 3.71
C VAL A 108 8.13 -4.03 2.35
N VAL A 109 7.77 -2.75 2.30
CA VAL A 109 7.31 -2.08 1.08
C VAL A 109 8.43 -1.35 0.35
N ASN A 110 9.45 -0.90 1.08
CA ASN A 110 10.57 -0.13 0.51
C ASN A 110 11.87 -0.34 1.30
N ILE A 111 13.01 -0.09 0.64
CA ILE A 111 14.34 -0.06 1.24
C ILE A 111 14.81 1.40 1.24
N VAL A 112 14.91 1.99 2.43
CA VAL A 112 15.26 3.42 2.59
C VAL A 112 16.77 3.63 2.54
N SER A 113 17.54 2.75 3.18
CA SER A 113 19.00 2.80 3.23
C SER A 113 19.58 1.40 3.48
N GLU A 114 20.90 1.32 3.62
CA GLU A 114 21.64 0.10 3.94
C GLU A 114 21.24 -0.57 5.28
N ASP A 115 20.64 0.20 6.19
CA ASP A 115 20.27 -0.21 7.54
C ASP A 115 18.79 0.07 7.87
N THR A 116 18.01 0.61 6.93
CA THR A 116 16.64 1.08 7.18
C THR A 116 15.67 0.55 6.13
N ILE A 117 14.55 -0.01 6.61
CA ILE A 117 13.44 -0.50 5.79
C ILE A 117 12.14 0.22 6.14
N GLU A 118 11.23 0.29 5.17
CA GLU A 118 9.88 0.81 5.36
C GLU A 118 8.87 -0.34 5.36
N LEU A 119 7.97 -0.31 6.33
CA LEU A 119 6.89 -1.28 6.45
C LEU A 119 5.60 -0.79 5.78
N ASP A 120 4.68 -1.69 5.50
CA ASP A 120 3.32 -1.40 5.00
C ASP A 120 2.49 -0.50 5.93
N THR A 121 2.92 -0.37 7.19
CA THR A 121 2.39 0.58 8.16
C THR A 121 2.94 2.01 7.98
N GLY A 122 3.91 2.24 7.09
CA GLY A 122 4.64 3.51 6.97
C GLY A 122 5.71 3.72 8.06
N LEU A 123 5.95 2.71 8.91
CA LEU A 123 6.97 2.76 9.95
C LEU A 123 8.36 2.50 9.34
N PHE A 124 9.32 3.35 9.69
CA PHE A 124 10.73 3.17 9.35
C PHE A 124 11.43 2.37 10.44
N VAL A 125 12.04 1.25 10.05
CA VAL A 125 12.77 0.37 10.96
C VAL A 125 14.25 0.42 10.63
N LYS A 126 15.03 1.02 11.53
CA LYS A 126 16.48 0.92 11.55
C LYS A 126 16.93 -0.36 12.25
N PHE A 127 17.89 -1.05 11.68
CA PHE A 127 18.43 -2.26 12.26
C PHE A 127 19.28 -1.94 13.50
N LEU A 128 18.80 -2.41 14.66
CA LEU A 128 19.52 -2.22 15.93
C LEU A 128 20.82 -3.04 15.96
N GLY A 129 21.89 -2.43 16.46
CA GLY A 129 23.17 -3.08 16.76
C GLY A 129 24.09 -3.31 15.56
N LEU A 130 23.85 -2.65 14.42
CA LEU A 130 24.65 -2.78 13.21
C LEU A 130 25.45 -1.50 12.91
N ASP A 131 26.70 -1.67 12.49
CA ASP A 131 27.48 -0.66 11.78
C ASP A 131 27.77 -1.21 10.38
N VAL A 132 27.11 -0.68 9.34
CA VAL A 132 27.20 -1.23 7.98
C VAL A 132 28.50 -0.80 7.33
N VAL A 133 29.29 -1.80 6.91
CA VAL A 133 30.61 -1.59 6.29
C VAL A 133 30.49 -1.52 4.77
N ASP A 134 29.70 -2.42 4.19
CA ASP A 134 29.49 -2.53 2.75
C ASP A 134 28.03 -2.15 2.42
N LYS A 135 27.83 -0.87 2.13
CA LYS A 135 26.50 -0.28 1.88
C LYS A 135 25.84 -0.86 0.63
N GLU A 136 26.61 -1.04 -0.45
CA GLU A 136 26.07 -1.54 -1.71
C GLU A 136 25.58 -2.97 -1.57
N ARG A 137 26.39 -3.83 -0.93
CA ARG A 137 26.02 -5.22 -0.69
C ARG A 137 24.85 -5.34 0.29
N ALA A 138 24.76 -4.46 1.29
CA ALA A 138 23.61 -4.38 2.19
C ALA A 138 22.32 -4.07 1.42
N VAL A 139 22.30 -2.99 0.64
CA VAL A 139 21.13 -2.60 -0.15
C VAL A 139 20.75 -3.70 -1.13
N LYS A 140 21.72 -4.33 -1.80
CA LYS A 140 21.48 -5.48 -2.69
C LYS A 140 20.81 -6.64 -1.95
N TYR A 141 21.36 -7.06 -0.81
CA TYR A 141 20.79 -8.12 0.01
C TYR A 141 19.35 -7.78 0.44
N LEU A 142 19.11 -6.55 0.88
CA LEU A 142 17.77 -6.13 1.30
C LEU A 142 16.77 -6.15 0.14
N ARG A 143 17.16 -5.70 -1.06
CA ARG A 143 16.31 -5.75 -2.25
C ARG A 143 15.99 -7.17 -2.70
N GLU A 144 16.97 -8.07 -2.66
CA GLU A 144 16.81 -9.46 -3.13
C GLU A 144 16.04 -10.34 -2.14
N TYR A 145 16.31 -10.17 -0.83
CA TYR A 145 15.86 -11.13 0.19
C TYR A 145 14.86 -10.58 1.21
N VAL A 146 14.72 -9.26 1.35
CA VAL A 146 13.89 -8.62 2.39
C VAL A 146 12.71 -7.83 1.79
N LEU A 147 12.92 -7.11 0.69
CA LEU A 147 11.90 -6.34 0.01
C LEU A 147 10.71 -7.25 -0.40
N LYS A 148 9.49 -6.75 -0.19
CA LYS A 148 8.21 -7.46 -0.42
C LYS A 148 7.98 -8.69 0.47
N LYS A 149 8.89 -9.01 1.40
CA LYS A 149 8.71 -10.12 2.36
C LYS A 149 8.01 -9.66 3.62
N ASP A 150 7.43 -10.62 4.33
CA ASP A 150 6.83 -10.40 5.64
C ASP A 150 7.90 -10.59 6.73
N VAL A 151 8.00 -9.61 7.62
CA VAL A 151 8.96 -9.54 8.72
C VAL A 151 8.27 -9.41 10.07
N ILE A 152 8.92 -9.93 11.10
CA ILE A 152 8.57 -9.75 12.51
C ILE A 152 9.57 -8.77 13.11
N ILE A 153 9.05 -7.75 13.79
CA ILE A 153 9.82 -6.69 14.42
C ILE A 153 9.86 -6.95 15.91
N LYS A 154 11.05 -6.92 16.52
CA LYS A 154 11.22 -6.95 17.99
C LYS A 154 11.94 -5.69 18.45
N VAL A 155 11.28 -4.95 19.33
CA VAL A 155 11.76 -3.67 19.87
C VAL A 155 12.27 -3.82 21.30
N GLU A 156 13.15 -2.91 21.71
CA GLU A 156 13.58 -2.72 23.10
C GLU A 156 12.89 -1.49 23.69
N GLU A 157 12.91 -1.35 25.02
CA GLU A 157 12.23 -0.25 25.75
C GLU A 157 12.66 1.15 25.27
N ASN A 158 13.91 1.32 24.81
CA ASN A 158 14.47 2.58 24.31
C ASN A 158 14.72 2.57 22.79
N SER A 159 13.77 2.07 22.00
CA SER A 159 13.92 1.90 20.55
C SER A 159 13.47 3.09 19.70
N LEU A 160 12.80 4.10 20.26
CA LEU A 160 12.27 5.22 19.49
C LEU A 160 13.39 6.18 19.05
N VAL A 161 13.40 6.55 17.77
CA VAL A 161 14.35 7.52 17.18
C VAL A 161 13.67 8.84 16.88
N SER A 162 12.49 8.76 16.28
CA SER A 162 11.64 9.90 15.91
C SER A 162 10.19 9.42 15.79
N GLU A 163 9.24 10.31 15.48
CA GLU A 163 7.81 9.97 15.38
C GLU A 163 7.53 8.71 14.55
N ASN A 164 8.18 8.50 13.40
CA ASN A 164 7.95 7.32 12.55
C ASN A 164 9.16 6.39 12.42
N THR A 165 10.19 6.52 13.27
CA THR A 165 11.42 5.73 13.14
C THR A 165 11.76 5.02 14.44
N ILE A 166 12.00 3.71 14.34
CA ILE A 166 12.40 2.86 15.47
C ILE A 166 13.68 2.06 15.17
N PHE A 167 14.44 1.75 16.21
CA PHE A 167 15.46 0.71 16.19
C PHE A 167 14.86 -0.65 16.56
N ALA A 168 15.07 -1.66 15.73
CA ALA A 168 14.55 -2.99 16.02
C ALA A 168 15.42 -4.14 15.49
N TYR A 169 15.15 -5.32 16.04
CA TYR A 169 15.59 -6.59 15.50
C TYR A 169 14.58 -7.11 14.48
N VAL A 170 15.07 -7.47 13.30
CA VAL A 170 14.21 -7.87 12.17
C VAL A 170 14.38 -9.35 11.87
N TYR A 171 13.26 -10.07 11.85
CA TYR A 171 13.20 -11.48 11.51
C TYR A 171 12.32 -11.68 10.29
N LEU A 172 12.77 -12.46 9.31
CA LEU A 172 11.89 -12.90 8.22
C LEU A 172 10.87 -13.93 8.74
N LYS A 173 9.80 -14.17 7.97
CA LYS A 173 8.76 -15.18 8.27
C LYS A 173 9.32 -16.56 8.66
N ASN A 174 10.39 -16.98 8.02
CA ASN A 174 11.10 -18.24 8.29
C ASN A 174 12.06 -18.17 9.50
N LYS A 175 11.95 -17.12 10.33
CA LYS A 175 12.78 -16.85 11.50
C LYS A 175 14.26 -16.58 11.21
N ILE A 176 14.64 -16.34 9.95
CA ILE A 176 15.99 -15.85 9.64
C ILE A 176 16.16 -14.48 10.29
N PHE A 177 17.20 -14.36 11.12
CA PHE A 177 17.52 -13.13 11.83
C PHE A 177 18.39 -12.24 10.94
N VAL A 178 17.79 -11.19 10.37
CA VAL A 178 18.43 -10.34 9.36
C VAL A 178 19.66 -9.63 9.93
N ASN A 179 19.56 -9.02 11.12
CA ASN A 179 20.68 -8.31 11.74
C ASN A 179 21.91 -9.23 11.91
N ALA A 180 21.71 -10.43 12.48
CA ALA A 180 22.78 -11.39 12.67
C ALA A 180 23.37 -11.90 11.35
N TYR A 181 22.54 -12.07 10.31
CA TYR A 181 23.02 -12.46 8.99
C TYR A 181 23.94 -11.40 8.38
N LEU A 182 23.59 -10.12 8.49
CA LEU A 182 24.40 -9.01 7.97
C LEU A 182 25.78 -8.98 8.63
N ILE A 183 25.88 -9.26 9.92
CA ILE A 183 27.16 -9.40 10.63
C ILE A 183 27.92 -10.64 10.14
N LYS A 184 27.25 -11.80 10.14
CA LYS A 184 27.87 -13.08 9.78
C LYS A 184 28.44 -13.07 8.35
N SER A 185 27.75 -12.43 7.42
CA SER A 185 28.16 -12.30 6.01
C SER A 185 29.23 -11.21 5.78
N GLY A 186 29.55 -10.41 6.79
CA GLY A 186 30.51 -9.31 6.71
C GLY A 186 30.01 -8.03 6.08
N ILE A 187 28.70 -7.95 5.82
CA ILE A 187 28.07 -6.74 5.29
C ILE A 187 28.06 -5.64 6.37
N ALA A 188 27.88 -6.04 7.62
CA ALA A 188 27.92 -5.16 8.80
C ALA A 188 28.86 -5.71 9.88
N GLN A 189 29.19 -4.85 10.84
CA GLN A 189 29.86 -5.19 12.10
C GLN A 189 28.91 -4.91 13.27
N ALA A 190 29.25 -5.44 14.45
CA ALA A 190 28.49 -5.13 15.66
C ALA A 190 28.74 -3.67 16.06
N ASP A 191 27.66 -2.90 16.28
CA ASP A 191 27.79 -1.54 16.80
C ASP A 191 28.42 -1.59 18.20
N LYS A 192 29.51 -0.85 18.39
CA LYS A 192 30.22 -0.78 19.68
C LYS A 192 29.83 0.44 20.51
N LYS A 193 29.22 1.44 19.87
CA LYS A 193 28.93 2.77 20.44
C LYS A 193 27.68 2.73 21.31
N ARG A 194 26.69 1.91 20.96
CA ARG A 194 25.41 1.80 21.68
C ARG A 194 25.36 0.55 22.56
N GLU A 195 24.65 0.64 23.67
CA GLU A 195 24.22 -0.54 24.45
C GLU A 195 22.90 -1.07 23.90
N TYR A 196 22.80 -2.40 23.78
CA TYR A 196 21.61 -3.12 23.32
C TYR A 196 21.66 -4.57 23.79
N LYS A 197 20.51 -5.22 23.96
CA LYS A 197 20.41 -6.54 24.63
C LYS A 197 21.24 -7.64 23.96
N LEU A 198 21.37 -7.62 22.63
CA LEU A 198 22.08 -8.65 21.86
C LEU A 198 23.55 -8.32 21.56
N ARG A 199 24.14 -7.31 22.21
CA ARG A 199 25.51 -6.85 21.94
C ARG A 199 26.56 -7.95 22.06
N LYS A 200 26.56 -8.71 23.16
CA LYS A 200 27.50 -9.83 23.37
C LYS A 200 27.42 -10.85 22.22
N LYS A 201 26.19 -11.24 21.85
CA LYS A 201 25.94 -12.18 20.75
C LYS A 201 26.44 -11.64 19.41
N PHE A 202 26.22 -10.36 19.11
CA PHE A 202 26.68 -9.76 17.85
C PHE A 202 28.21 -9.71 17.77
N MET A 203 28.88 -9.37 18.88
CA MET A 203 30.34 -9.41 18.98
C MET A 203 30.91 -10.82 18.80
N GLU A 204 30.27 -11.84 19.37
CA GLU A 204 30.65 -13.25 19.18
C GLU A 204 30.54 -13.68 17.72
N ILE A 205 29.43 -13.34 17.05
CA ILE A 205 29.24 -13.63 15.61
C ILE A 205 30.29 -12.92 14.76
N GLU A 206 30.61 -11.67 15.07
CA GLU A 206 31.65 -10.91 14.37
C GLU A 206 33.04 -11.54 14.56
N ASN A 207 33.37 -11.97 15.78
CA ASN A 207 34.66 -12.62 16.08
C ASN A 207 34.78 -13.98 15.40
N GLN A 208 33.74 -14.82 15.44
CA GLN A 208 33.75 -16.12 14.77
C GLN A 208 34.00 -16.00 13.26
N ARG A 209 33.49 -14.94 12.63
CA ARG A 209 33.76 -14.64 11.22
C ARG A 209 35.20 -14.20 10.96
N LYS A 210 35.81 -13.45 11.88
CA LYS A 210 37.19 -12.95 11.72
C LYS A 210 38.25 -14.04 11.89
N TYR A 211 37.94 -15.07 12.67
CA TYR A 211 38.90 -16.11 13.08
C TYR A 211 38.49 -17.54 12.67
N GLY A 212 37.41 -17.71 11.93
CA GLY A 212 36.92 -19.00 11.42
C GLY A 212 36.72 -18.97 9.92
#